data_AF-A0ABD4Z683-F1
#
_entry.id   AF-A0ABD4Z683-F1
#
_cell.length_a   1.000
_cell.length_b   1.000
_cell.length_c   1.000
_cell.angle_alpha   90.00
_cell.angle_beta   90.00
_cell.angle_gamma   90.00
#
_symmetry.space_group_name_H-M   'P 1'
#
loop_
_entity.id
_entity.type
_entity.pdbx_description
1 polymer ?
#
loop_
_entity_poly.entity_id
_entity_poly.type
_entity_poly.pdbx_seq_one_letter_code
_entity_poly.pdbx_strand_id
1 'polypeptide(L)' 'MLGLLAFIGFLIGFVYGLFVKKSIGKAILYAILFAILLPIAAILALISIAFIMLLIIFVVIALFMLPFTIFKI' A
#
# COMPACT_ATOMS: atom_id res chain seq x y z
N MET A 1 8.76 -0.41 9.34
CA MET A 1 7.42 0.17 9.06
C MET A 1 6.38 -0.87 8.65
N LEU A 2 6.66 -1.78 7.70
CA LEU A 2 5.72 -2.85 7.27
C LEU A 2 5.32 -3.83 8.39
N GLY A 3 6.22 -4.15 9.32
CA GLY A 3 5.90 -4.94 10.51
C GLY A 3 4.93 -4.26 11.49
N LEU A 4 4.96 -2.91 11.58
CA LEU A 4 4.03 -2.14 12.40
C LEU A 4 2.61 -2.16 11.79
N LEU A 5 2.51 -2.09 10.45
CA LEU A 5 1.24 -2.21 9.73
C LEU A 5 0.64 -3.61 9.89
N ALA A 6 1.43 -4.67 9.77
CA ALA A 6 0.97 -6.05 10.03
C ALA A 6 0.48 -6.23 11.48
N PHE A 7 1.18 -5.62 12.46
CA PHE A 7 0.81 -5.65 13.87
C PHE A 7 -0.54 -4.95 14.14
N ILE A 8 -0.77 -3.78 13.55
CA ILE A 8 -2.06 -3.07 13.66
C ILE A 8 -3.19 -3.87 13.01
N GLY A 9 -2.96 -4.44 11.81
CA GLY A 9 -3.93 -5.29 11.14
C GLY A 9 -4.29 -6.56 11.92
N PHE A 10 -3.29 -7.20 12.54
CA PHE A 10 -3.49 -8.35 13.42
C PHE A 10 -4.37 -8.01 14.62
N LEU A 11 -4.07 -6.91 15.32
CA LEU A 11 -4.82 -6.49 16.51
C LEU A 11 -6.28 -6.17 16.17
N ILE A 12 -6.53 -5.46 15.07
CA ILE A 12 -7.88 -5.14 14.60
C ILE A 12 -8.64 -6.42 14.24
N GLY A 13 -8.01 -7.34 13.49
CA GLY A 13 -8.63 -8.62 13.12
C GLY A 13 -8.92 -9.53 14.33
N PHE A 14 -8.05 -9.50 15.34
CA PHE A 14 -8.23 -10.27 16.58
C PHE A 14 -9.39 -9.72 17.43
N VAL A 15 -9.43 -8.40 17.65
CA VAL A 15 -10.52 -7.75 18.40
C VAL A 15 -11.85 -7.98 17.69
N TYR A 16 -11.90 -7.75 16.36
CA TYR A 16 -13.10 -8.00 15.57
C TYR A 16 -13.58 -9.46 15.68
N GLY A 17 -12.66 -10.42 15.58
CA GLY A 17 -12.99 -11.84 15.69
C GLY A 17 -13.49 -12.25 17.08
N LEU A 18 -12.99 -11.64 18.15
CA LEU A 18 -13.47 -11.84 19.52
C LEU A 18 -14.90 -11.31 19.70
N PHE A 19 -15.18 -10.09 19.23
CA PHE A 19 -16.50 -9.46 19.35
C PHE A 19 -17.58 -10.20 18.54
N VAL A 20 -17.27 -10.64 17.33
CA VAL A 20 -18.27 -11.20 16.40
C VAL A 20 -18.54 -12.68 16.64
N LYS A 21 -17.51 -13.50 16.88
CA LYS A 21 -17.65 -14.97 16.90
C LYS A 21 -17.66 -15.58 18.30
N LYS A 22 -17.35 -14.80 19.36
CA LYS A 22 -17.21 -15.28 20.76
C LYS A 22 -16.39 -16.58 20.90
N SER A 23 -15.44 -16.78 19.99
CA SER A 23 -14.63 -18.00 19.90
C SER A 23 -13.21 -17.63 19.55
N ILE A 24 -12.29 -18.00 20.43
CA ILE A 24 -10.86 -17.66 20.36
C ILE A 24 -10.24 -18.22 19.06
N GLY A 25 -10.60 -19.44 18.66
CA GLY A 25 -10.06 -20.06 17.45
C GLY A 25 -10.43 -19.29 16.18
N LYS A 26 -11.67 -18.81 16.06
CA LYS A 26 -12.09 -17.99 14.92
C LYS A 26 -11.45 -16.59 14.97
N ALA A 27 -11.24 -16.03 16.15
CA ALA A 27 -10.57 -14.73 16.31
C ALA A 27 -9.12 -14.75 15.80
N ILE A 28 -8.38 -15.81 16.13
CA ILE A 28 -7.01 -16.00 15.64
C ILE A 28 -7.00 -16.13 14.11
N LEU A 29 -7.95 -16.89 13.54
CA LEU A 29 -8.05 -17.06 12.09
C LEU A 29 -8.25 -15.72 11.37
N TYR A 30 -9.17 -14.87 11.85
CA TYR A 30 -9.40 -13.54 11.26
C TYR A 30 -8.19 -12.61 11.47
N ALA A 31 -7.53 -12.66 12.63
CA ALA A 31 -6.33 -11.89 12.90
C ALA A 31 -5.20 -12.21 11.92
N ILE A 32 -4.95 -13.49 11.66
CA ILE A 32 -3.94 -13.94 10.69
C ILE A 32 -4.31 -13.50 9.28
N LEU A 33 -5.57 -13.67 8.88
CA LEU A 33 -6.04 -13.27 7.56
C LEU A 33 -5.82 -11.77 7.32
N PHE A 34 -6.20 -10.93 8.30
CA PHE A 34 -6.07 -9.48 8.22
C PHE A 34 -4.60 -9.02 8.28
N ALA A 35 -3.78 -9.71 9.07
CA ALA A 35 -2.34 -9.46 9.17
C ALA A 35 -1.59 -9.70 7.86
N ILE A 36 -2.11 -10.53 6.95
CA ILE A 36 -1.51 -10.79 5.63
C ILE A 36 -2.12 -9.88 4.56
N LEU A 37 -3.44 -9.67 4.58
CA LEU A 37 -4.14 -8.81 3.62
C LEU A 37 -3.69 -7.35 3.71
N LEU A 38 -3.50 -6.81 4.92
CA LEU A 38 -3.14 -5.41 5.12
C LEU A 38 -1.73 -5.05 4.58
N PRO A 39 -0.67 -5.87 4.79
CA PRO A 39 0.64 -5.64 4.17
C PRO A 39 0.62 -5.72 2.65
N ILE A 40 -0.13 -6.64 2.05
CA ILE A 40 -0.23 -6.76 0.59
C ILE A 40 -0.84 -5.48 0.02
N ALA A 41 -1.90 -4.96 0.64
CA ALA A 41 -2.50 -3.68 0.25
C ALA A 41 -1.52 -2.51 0.40
N ALA A 42 -0.73 -2.47 1.48
CA ALA A 42 0.28 -1.43 1.69
C ALA A 42 1.40 -1.48 0.63
N ILE A 43 1.86 -2.67 0.24
CA ILE A 43 2.86 -2.84 -0.83
C ILE A 43 2.29 -2.37 -2.17
N LEU A 44 1.05 -2.74 -2.50
CA LEU A 44 0.40 -2.31 -3.73
C LEU A 44 0.22 -0.79 -3.79
N ALA A 45 -0.15 -0.16 -2.68
CA ALA A 45 -0.27 1.30 -2.57
C ALA A 45 1.09 1.99 -2.75
N LEU A 46 2.15 1.44 -2.14
CA LEU A 46 3.51 1.97 -2.29
C LEU A 46 3.99 1.91 -3.74
N ILE A 47 3.73 0.79 -4.44
CA ILE A 47 4.04 0.65 -5.87
C ILE A 47 3.28 1.67 -6.70
N SER A 48 1.99 1.87 -6.42
CA SER A 48 1.15 2.84 -7.12
C SER A 48 1.67 4.28 -6.96
N ILE A 49 2.06 4.67 -5.75
CA ILE A 49 2.63 6.00 -5.47
C ILE A 49 3.98 6.17 -6.17
N ALA A 50 4.85 5.15 -6.13
CA ALA A 50 6.14 5.20 -6.81
C ALA A 50 5.98 5.36 -8.34
N PHE A 51 5.01 4.66 -8.94
CA PHE A 51 4.71 4.78 -10.37
C PHE A 51 4.22 6.19 -10.74
N ILE A 52 3.33 6.79 -9.94
CA ILE A 52 2.85 8.16 -10.15
C ILE A 52 4.02 9.15 -10.08
N MET A 53 4.91 9.00 -9.10
CA MET A 53 6.07 9.87 -8.95
C MET A 53 7.02 9.76 -10.14
N LEU A 54 7.25 8.55 -10.65
CA LEU A 54 8.04 8.30 -11.86
C LEU A 54 7.41 8.97 -13.09
N LEU A 55 6.09 8.84 -13.27
CA LEU A 55 5.36 9.46 -14.37
C LEU A 55 5.49 10.99 -14.34
N ILE A 56 5.34 11.61 -13.17
CA ILE A 56 5.52 13.06 -12.99
C ILE A 56 6.93 13.48 -13.41
N ILE A 57 7.96 12.75 -12.99
CA ILE A 57 9.35 13.04 -13.37
C ILE A 57 9.52 13.00 -14.90
N PHE A 58 8.97 11.97 -15.57
CA PHE A 58 9.04 11.88 -17.03
C PHE A 58 8.30 13.03 -17.72
N VAL A 59 7.11 13.40 -17.25
CA VAL A 59 6.35 14.53 -17.80
C VAL A 59 7.13 15.84 -17.66
N VAL A 60 7.71 16.08 -16.48
CA VAL A 60 8.52 17.26 -16.21
C VAL A 60 9.73 17.32 -17.16
N ILE A 61 10.47 16.23 -17.30
CA ILE A 61 11.61 16.15 -18.23
C ILE A 61 11.15 16.42 -19.67
N ALA A 62 10.04 15.83 -20.11
CA ALA A 62 9.52 16.02 -21.47
C ALA A 62 9.15 17.49 -21.75
N LEU A 63 8.52 18.17 -20.78
CA LEU A 63 8.19 19.60 -20.89
C LEU A 63 9.46 20.46 -21.01
N PHE A 64 10.53 20.11 -20.30
CA PHE A 64 11.80 20.80 -20.44
C PHE A 64 12.48 20.51 -21.77
N MET A 65 12.42 19.28 -22.29
CA MET A 65 13.05 18.94 -23.58
C MET A 65 12.33 19.54 -24.79
N LEU A 66 11.01 19.76 -24.71
CA LEU A 66 10.20 20.32 -25.79
C LEU A 66 10.77 21.62 -26.41
N PRO A 67 11.08 22.69 -25.64
CA PRO A 67 11.66 23.91 -26.19
C PRO A 67 13.03 23.68 -26.83
N PHE A 68 13.91 22.88 -26.20
CA PHE A 68 15.24 22.61 -26.76
C PHE A 68 15.17 21.88 -28.10
N THR A 69 14.12 21.07 -28.33
CA THR A 69 13.89 20.43 -29.63
C THR A 69 13.36 21.43 -30.67
N ILE A 70 12.46 22.33 -30.28
CA ILE A 70 11.87 23.34 -31.20
C ILE A 70 12.93 24.34 -31.68
N PHE A 71 13.87 24.77 -30.82
CA PHE A 71 14.91 25.74 -31.19
C PHE A 71 16.11 25.14 -31.95
N LYS A 72 16.19 23.81 -32.10
CA LYS A 72 17.28 23.11 -32.82
C LYS A 72 16.92 22.72 -34.27
N ILE A 73 15.66 22.90 -34.67
CA ILE A 73 15.16 22.75 -36.05
C ILE A 73 15.45 24.04 -36.82
#